data_AF-A0A078GNV2-F1
#
_entry.id   AF-A0A078GNV2-F1
#
_cell.length_a   1.000
_cell.length_b   1.000
_cell.length_c   1.000
_cell.angle_alpha   90.00
_cell.angle_beta   90.00
_cell.angle_gamma   90.00
#
_symmetry.space_group_name_H-M   'P 1'
#
loop_
_entity.id
_entity.type
_entity.pdbx_description
1 polymer ?
#
loop_
_entity_poly.entity_id
_entity_poly.type
_entity_poly.pdbx_seq_one_letter_code
_entity_poly.pdbx_strand_id
1 'polypeptide(L)'
;MISVPKNRKKFAQDNFSISYILKLLDHDDGSNMSSDSKFLILILMMSLTSCNSARRKIVTSAYLKSIEKLAETENLDAKKLVKKLSMDRLRCMLGGIWHS
;
A
#
# COMPACT_ATOMS: atom_id res chain seq x y z
N MET A 1 -6.78 -26.14 3.07
CA MET A 1 -7.44 -24.90 3.57
C MET A 1 -6.70 -23.67 3.06
N ILE A 2 -7.41 -22.76 2.41
CA ILE A 2 -6.88 -21.45 1.98
C ILE A 2 -6.79 -20.56 3.23
N SER A 3 -5.58 -20.13 3.61
CA SER A 3 -5.37 -19.26 4.76
C SER A 3 -5.03 -17.86 4.29
N VAL A 4 -5.95 -16.91 4.50
CA VAL A 4 -5.79 -15.51 4.09
C VAL A 4 -4.51 -14.88 4.66
N PRO A 5 -4.13 -15.04 5.94
CA PRO A 5 -2.87 -14.50 6.45
C PRO A 5 -1.61 -15.10 5.80
N LYS A 6 -1.60 -16.42 5.56
CA LYS A 6 -0.47 -17.09 4.88
C LYS A 6 -0.34 -16.63 3.44
N ASN A 7 -1.45 -16.47 2.73
CA ASN A 7 -1.47 -15.96 1.36
C ASN A 7 -0.98 -14.51 1.28
N ARG A 8 -1.40 -13.63 2.20
CA ARG A 8 -0.87 -12.25 2.28
C ARG A 8 0.63 -12.22 2.50
N LYS A 9 1.16 -13.07 3.39
CA LYS A 9 2.60 -13.16 3.64
C LYS A 9 3.38 -13.64 2.41
N LYS A 10 2.88 -14.67 1.71
CA LYS A 10 3.50 -15.18 0.48
C LYS A 10 3.47 -14.13 -0.64
N PHE A 11 2.33 -13.47 -0.81
CA PHE A 11 2.17 -12.36 -1.76
C PHE A 11 3.13 -11.20 -1.46
N ALA A 12 3.30 -10.86 -0.18
CA ALA A 12 4.22 -9.81 0.24
C ALA A 12 5.70 -10.18 0.10
N GLN A 13 6.04 -11.46 0.13
CA GLN A 13 7.41 -11.95 -0.07
C GLN A 13 7.83 -11.86 -1.54
N ASP A 14 6.88 -12.07 -2.46
CA ASP A 14 7.12 -11.84 -3.88
C ASP A 14 7.28 -10.33 -4.15
N ASN A 15 8.53 -9.92 -4.37
CA ASN A 15 8.90 -8.52 -4.63
C ASN A 15 8.23 -7.97 -5.90
N PHE A 16 7.93 -8.83 -6.87
CA PHE A 16 7.33 -8.42 -8.15
C PHE A 16 5.85 -8.14 -8.00
N SER A 17 5.15 -8.91 -7.17
CA SER A 17 3.71 -8.79 -6.93
C SER A 17 3.28 -7.42 -6.42
N ILE A 18 3.94 -6.89 -5.38
CA ILE A 18 3.62 -5.55 -4.83
C ILE A 18 4.02 -4.44 -5.80
N SER A 19 5.21 -4.54 -6.38
CA SER A 19 5.73 -3.53 -7.31
C SER A 19 4.87 -3.44 -8.58
N TYR A 20 4.33 -4.57 -9.07
CA TYR A 20 3.44 -4.62 -10.21
C TYR A 20 2.09 -3.94 -9.94
N ILE A 21 1.44 -4.24 -8.80
CA ILE A 21 0.20 -3.55 -8.41
C ILE A 21 0.42 -2.05 -8.28
N LEU A 22 1.56 -1.65 -7.73
CA LEU A 22 1.87 -0.25 -7.54
C LEU A 22 2.18 0.46 -8.87
N LYS A 23 2.84 -0.23 -9.81
CA LYS A 23 3.04 0.27 -11.17
C LYS A 23 1.70 0.49 -11.90
N LEU A 24 0.68 -0.33 -11.65
CA LEU A 24 -0.67 -0.11 -12.17
C LEU A 24 -1.35 1.16 -11.60
N LEU A 25 -0.95 1.60 -10.40
CA LEU A 25 -1.44 2.85 -9.81
C LEU A 25 -0.71 4.08 -10.36
N ASP A 26 0.57 3.91 -10.70
CA ASP A 26 1.46 4.98 -11.18
C ASP A 26 1.38 5.21 -12.70
N HIS A 27 0.69 4.31 -13.43
CA HIS A 27 0.51 4.42 -14.88
C HIS A 27 -0.45 5.57 -15.20
N ASP A 28 0.12 6.77 -15.36
CA ASP A 28 -0.52 8.01 -15.84
C ASP A 28 -0.54 8.05 -17.39
N ASP A 29 -0.35 6.90 -18.05
CA ASP A 29 -0.12 6.80 -19.49
C ASP A 29 -1.43 6.91 -20.28
N GLY A 30 -2.24 7.94 -20.07
CA GLY A 30 -3.42 8.28 -20.89
C GLY A 30 -4.50 7.20 -21.04
N SER A 31 -4.32 6.04 -20.41
CA SER A 31 -5.28 4.96 -20.35
C SER A 31 -6.23 5.27 -19.20
N ASN A 32 -7.50 5.34 -19.51
CA ASN A 32 -8.57 5.54 -18.55
C ASN A 32 -8.65 4.33 -17.62
N MET A 33 -7.73 4.22 -16.65
CA MET A 33 -7.84 3.28 -15.55
C MET A 33 -9.16 3.61 -14.84
N SER A 34 -10.15 2.74 -15.01
CA SER A 34 -11.49 2.94 -14.46
C SER A 34 -11.38 3.15 -12.95
N SER A 35 -12.22 4.04 -12.42
CA SER A 35 -12.35 4.30 -10.97
C SER A 35 -12.51 3.01 -10.16
N ASP A 36 -13.16 1.99 -10.74
CA ASP A 36 -13.34 0.68 -10.12
C ASP A 36 -12.01 -0.07 -9.92
N SER A 37 -11.11 -0.02 -10.90
CA SER A 37 -9.83 -0.70 -10.84
C SER A 37 -8.90 -0.04 -9.82
N LYS A 38 -8.94 1.29 -9.72
CA LYS A 38 -8.22 2.05 -8.69
C LYS A 38 -8.75 1.74 -7.29
N PHE A 39 -10.07 1.65 -7.14
CA PHE A 39 -10.71 1.25 -5.89
C PHE A 39 -10.31 -0.16 -5.44
N LEU A 40 -10.28 -1.13 -6.36
CA LEU A 40 -9.82 -2.49 -6.07
C LEU A 40 -8.35 -2.52 -5.63
N ILE A 41 -7.50 -1.72 -6.26
CA ILE A 41 -6.09 -1.60 -5.86
C ILE A 41 -5.99 -0.99 -4.45
N LEU A 42 -6.75 0.05 -4.14
CA LEU A 42 -6.78 0.65 -2.81
C LEU A 42 -7.20 -0.36 -1.72
N ILE A 43 -8.25 -1.15 -1.97
CA ILE A 43 -8.68 -2.22 -1.06
C ILE A 43 -7.57 -3.24 -0.86
N LEU A 44 -6.93 -3.68 -1.95
CA LEU A 44 -5.83 -4.63 -1.90
C LEU A 44 -4.65 -4.09 -1.11
N MET A 45 -4.28 -2.82 -1.33
CA MET A 45 -3.25 -2.14 -0.57
C MET A 45 -3.59 -2.08 0.91
N MET A 46 -4.82 -1.67 1.25
CA MET A 46 -5.30 -1.57 2.62
C MET A 46 -5.27 -2.92 3.34
N SER A 47 -5.56 -4.00 2.61
CA SER A 47 -5.38 -5.39 3.05
C SER A 47 -3.90 -5.76 3.25
N LEU A 48 -3.00 -5.35 2.35
CA LEU A 48 -1.57 -5.62 2.47
C LEU A 48 -0.88 -4.82 3.58
N THR A 49 -1.38 -3.63 3.93
CA THR A 49 -0.82 -2.82 5.03
C THR A 49 -0.90 -3.52 6.39
N SER A 50 -1.74 -4.55 6.56
CA SER A 50 -1.75 -5.35 7.80
C SER A 50 -0.51 -6.23 7.95
N CYS A 51 0.30 -6.39 6.90
CA CYS A 51 1.56 -7.12 6.92
C CYS A 51 2.74 -6.15 7.03
N ASN A 52 3.58 -6.31 8.06
CA ASN A 52 4.71 -5.39 8.33
C ASN A 52 5.71 -5.30 7.16
N SER A 53 6.01 -6.42 6.50
CA SER A 53 6.95 -6.45 5.37
C SER A 53 6.38 -5.77 4.13
N ALA A 54 5.12 -6.06 3.77
CA ALA A 54 4.44 -5.37 2.67
C ALA A 54 4.35 -3.87 2.93
N ARG A 55 3.94 -3.49 4.15
CA ARG A 55 3.82 -2.08 4.55
C ARG A 55 5.14 -1.34 4.43
N ARG A 56 6.25 -1.91 4.92
CA ARG A 56 7.59 -1.31 4.76
C ARG A 56 7.94 -1.11 3.29
N LYS A 57 7.72 -2.11 2.44
CA LYS A 57 7.98 -2.00 0.98
C LYS A 57 7.20 -0.86 0.34
N ILE A 58 5.92 -0.72 0.70
CA ILE A 58 5.06 0.37 0.19
C ILE A 58 5.61 1.73 0.63
N VAL A 59 5.94 1.90 1.91
CA VAL A 59 6.46 3.18 2.45
C VAL A 59 7.83 3.54 1.90
N THR A 60 8.72 2.56 1.70
CA THR A 60 10.09 2.81 1.20
C THR A 60 10.15 2.96 -0.32
N SER A 61 9.08 2.61 -1.03
CA SER A 61 9.01 2.74 -2.48
C SER A 61 8.59 4.14 -2.90
N ALA A 62 8.89 4.51 -4.15
CA ALA A 62 8.40 5.75 -4.77
C ALA A 62 6.86 5.82 -4.85
N TYR A 63 6.18 4.68 -4.66
CA TYR A 63 4.74 4.52 -4.82
C TYR A 63 3.89 5.16 -3.72
N LEU A 64 4.48 5.49 -2.56
CA LEU A 64 3.79 6.30 -1.56
C LEU A 64 3.31 7.62 -2.17
N LYS A 65 4.14 8.22 -3.03
CA LYS A 65 3.84 9.48 -3.72
C LYS A 65 2.66 9.32 -4.70
N SER A 66 2.56 8.19 -5.39
CA SER A 66 1.44 7.87 -6.28
C SER A 66 0.13 7.72 -5.50
N ILE A 67 0.17 7.11 -4.31
CA ILE A 67 -0.99 7.00 -3.40
C ILE A 67 -1.37 8.38 -2.82
N GLU A 68 -0.40 9.23 -2.50
CA GLU A 68 -0.63 10.61 -2.05
C GLU A 68 -1.31 11.45 -3.14
N LYS A 69 -0.80 11.40 -4.39
CA LYS A 69 -1.42 12.05 -5.56
C LYS A 69 -2.86 11.56 -5.76
N LEU A 70 -3.09 10.25 -5.62
CA LEU A 70 -4.44 9.68 -5.69
C LEU A 70 -5.36 10.17 -4.56
N ALA A 71 -4.83 10.41 -3.36
CA ALA A 71 -5.59 10.93 -2.22
C ALA A 71 -5.93 12.42 -2.36
N GLU A 72 -5.20 13.17 -3.19
CA GLU A 72 -5.53 14.55 -3.57
C GLU A 72 -6.70 14.58 -4.56
N THR A 73 -6.75 13.63 -5.50
CA THR A 73 -7.74 13.59 -6.58
C THR A 73 -8.99 12.75 -6.29
N GLU A 74 -8.87 11.70 -5.47
CA GLU A 74 -9.93 10.68 -5.25
C GLU A 74 -10.39 10.57 -3.78
N ASN A 75 -11.37 9.68 -3.59
CA ASN A 75 -12.26 9.53 -2.44
C ASN A 75 -11.56 9.21 -1.08
N LEU A 76 -12.36 9.17 0.00
CA LEU A 76 -11.99 8.94 1.41
C LEU A 76 -11.04 7.76 1.65
N ASP A 77 -11.09 6.70 0.83
CA ASP A 77 -10.31 5.48 1.08
C ASP A 77 -8.83 5.63 0.76
N ALA A 78 -8.47 6.43 -0.25
CA ALA A 78 -7.08 6.79 -0.52
C ALA A 78 -6.50 7.61 0.66
N LYS A 79 -7.27 8.58 1.17
CA LYS A 79 -6.90 9.38 2.36
C LYS A 79 -6.73 8.52 3.60
N LYS A 80 -7.62 7.55 3.84
CA LYS A 80 -7.48 6.58 4.94
C LYS A 80 -6.22 5.74 4.80
N LEU A 81 -5.89 5.31 3.58
CA LEU A 81 -4.69 4.52 3.31
C LEU A 81 -3.41 5.31 3.62
N VAL A 82 -3.30 6.56 3.14
CA VAL A 82 -2.18 7.46 3.45
C VAL A 82 -2.05 7.67 4.97
N LYS A 83 -3.16 7.94 5.66
CA LYS A 83 -3.18 8.13 7.11
C LYS A 83 -2.69 6.89 7.85
N LYS A 84 -3.11 5.69 7.42
CA LYS A 84 -2.70 4.42 8.02
C LYS A 84 -1.20 4.17 7.83
N LEU A 85 -0.69 4.38 6.60
CA LEU A 85 0.74 4.25 6.29
C LEU A 85 1.58 5.25 7.10
N SER A 86 1.12 6.49 7.25
CA SER A 86 1.81 7.55 8.01
C SER A 86 1.83 7.27 9.52
N MET A 87 0.69 6.86 10.10
CA MET A 87 0.59 6.53 11.52
C MET A 87 1.49 5.35 11.90
N ASP A 88 1.60 4.34 11.04
CA ASP A 88 2.50 3.22 11.25
C ASP A 88 3.97 3.59 11.04
N ARG A 89 4.28 4.52 10.12
CA ARG A 89 5.65 5.07 9.97
C ARG A 89 6.09 5.75 11.26
N LEU A 90 5.25 6.61 11.84
CA LEU A 90 5.51 7.26 13.14
C LEU A 90 5.67 6.22 14.25
N ARG A 91 4.80 5.20 14.30
CA ARG A 91 4.90 4.12 15.30
C ARG A 91 6.18 3.30 15.16
N CYS A 92 6.64 3.00 13.95
CA CYS A 92 7.91 2.31 13.72
C CYS A 92 9.13 3.18 14.07
N MET A 93 9.07 4.49 13.85
CA MET A 93 10.14 5.42 14.26
C MET A 93 10.23 5.54 15.79
N LEU A 94 9.08 5.61 16.48
CA LEU A 94 9.02 5.72 17.93
C LEU A 94 9.31 4.38 18.65
N GLY A 95 8.94 3.25 18.04
CA GLY A 95 9.20 1.92 18.60
C GLY A 95 10.67 1.50 18.56
N GLY A 96 11.50 2.15 17.74
CA GLY A 96 12.95 1.96 17.73
C GLY A 96 13.65 2.55 18.96
N ILE A 97 12.98 3.40 19.73
CA ILE A 97 13.52 4.05 20.94
C ILE A 97 13.30 3.19 22.20
N TRP A 98 12.44 2.16 22.14
CA TRP A 98 12.07 1.33 23.31
C TRP A 98 12.69 -0.07 23.32
N HIS A 99 13.81 -0.28 22.62
CA HIS A 99 14.61 -1.49 22.77
C HIS A 99 16.05 -1.11 23.16
N SER A 100 16.23 -0.82 24.45
CA SER A 100 17.48 -0.98 25.20
C SER A 100 17.14 -1.65 26.51
#